data_AF-A0A385BMJ4-F1
#
_entry.id   AF-A0A385BMJ4-F1
#
_cell.length_a   1.000
_cell.length_b   1.000
_cell.length_c   1.000
_cell.angle_alpha   90.00
_cell.angle_beta   90.00
_cell.angle_gamma   90.00
#
_symmetry.space_group_name_H-M   'P 1'
#
loop_
_entity.id
_entity.type
_entity.pdbx_description
1 polymer ?
#
loop_
_entity_poly.entity_id
_entity_poly.type
_entity_poly.pdbx_seq_one_letter_code
_entity_poly.pdbx_strand_id
1 'polypeptide(L)'
;MLLKRIWLILVILQSIEKLANKGTTSILYNHLNLPKKVTFSGTNKFIDYIYDATGIKLKKKVTDGTSITETFYAPASPRIRYRSFSTSGGKSKQ
;
A
#
# COMPACT_ATOMS: atom_id res chain seq x y z
N MET A 1 -34.02 35.49 21.70
CA MET A 1 -33.39 34.29 22.31
C MET A 1 -33.75 32.99 21.60
N LEU A 2 -34.92 32.86 20.94
CA LEU A 2 -35.28 31.70 20.11
C LEU A 2 -34.45 31.57 18.82
N LEU A 3 -34.17 32.70 18.16
CA LEU A 3 -33.43 32.75 16.90
C LEU A 3 -31.99 32.23 17.04
N LYS A 4 -31.32 32.47 18.17
CA LYS A 4 -29.97 31.92 18.42
C LYS A 4 -29.99 30.40 18.57
N ARG A 5 -31.09 29.79 19.02
CA ARG A 5 -31.23 28.33 19.18
C ARG A 5 -31.52 27.65 17.83
N ILE A 6 -32.39 28.26 17.01
CA ILE A 6 -32.65 27.81 15.64
C ILE A 6 -31.39 27.97 14.78
N TRP A 7 -30.69 29.10 14.92
CA TRP A 7 -29.44 29.35 14.21
C TRP A 7 -28.33 28.38 14.64
N LEU A 8 -28.20 28.10 15.95
CA LEU A 8 -27.23 27.12 16.44
C LEU A 8 -27.53 25.69 15.94
N ILE A 9 -28.80 25.29 15.89
CA ILE A 9 -29.22 24.00 15.34
C ILE A 9 -28.91 23.93 13.83
N LEU A 10 -29.18 24.99 13.06
CA LEU A 10 -28.82 25.05 11.64
C LEU A 10 -27.30 24.99 11.41
N VAL A 11 -26.52 25.71 12.21
CA VAL A 11 -25.04 25.74 12.11
C VAL A 11 -24.44 24.36 12.41
N ILE A 12 -25.04 23.62 13.36
CA ILE A 12 -24.62 22.25 13.68
C ILE A 12 -25.04 21.27 12.58
N LEU A 13 -26.24 21.41 12.00
CA LEU A 13 -26.71 20.55 10.90
C LEU A 13 -25.82 20.67 9.65
N GLN A 14 -25.50 21.90 9.24
CA GLN A 14 -24.66 22.17 8.06
C GLN A 14 -23.26 21.53 8.19
N SER A 15 -22.76 21.43 9.42
CA SER A 15 -21.44 20.86 9.73
C SER A 15 -21.44 19.33 9.66
N ILE A 16 -22.58 18.67 9.96
CA ILE A 16 -22.73 17.21 9.90
C ILE A 16 -22.79 16.72 8.45
N GLU A 17 -23.51 17.42 7.57
CA GLU A 17 -23.55 17.09 6.13
C GLU A 17 -22.17 17.27 5.46
N LYS A 18 -21.36 18.21 5.95
CA LYS A 18 -20.00 18.46 5.44
C LYS A 18 -18.96 17.43 5.92
N LEU A 19 -19.27 16.62 6.94
CA LEU A 19 -18.40 15.53 7.41
C LEU A 19 -18.58 14.24 6.58
N ALA A 20 -19.71 14.06 5.90
CA ALA A 20 -19.93 12.94 4.97
C ALA A 20 -19.11 13.05 3.67
N ASN A 21 -18.57 14.24 3.37
CA ASN A 21 -17.79 14.52 2.15
C ASN A 21 -16.27 14.56 2.39
N LYS A 22 -15.80 14.17 3.58
CA LYS A 22 -14.36 14.10 3.86
C LYS A 22 -13.82 12.77 3.38
N GLY A 23 -13.20 12.79 2.19
CA GLY A 23 -12.56 11.68 1.50
C GLY A 23 -11.65 10.83 2.40
N THR A 24 -12.27 9.92 3.15
CA THR A 24 -11.58 9.06 4.10
C THR A 24 -10.98 7.91 3.31
N THR A 25 -9.66 7.83 3.23
CA THR A 25 -8.99 6.69 2.61
C THR A 25 -9.16 5.47 3.51
N SER A 26 -9.84 4.44 3.02
CA SER A 26 -9.97 3.15 3.71
C SER A 26 -8.79 2.27 3.34
N ILE A 27 -8.19 1.61 4.34
CA ILE A 27 -7.06 0.68 4.15
C ILE A 27 -7.42 -0.66 4.78
N LEU A 28 -7.39 -1.72 3.98
CA LEU A 28 -7.44 -3.10 4.43
C LEU A 28 -6.03 -3.65 4.55
N TYR A 29 -5.77 -4.39 5.61
CA TYR A 29 -4.47 -4.99 5.90
C TYR A 29 -4.51 -6.51 5.70
N ASN A 30 -3.35 -7.11 5.47
CA ASN A 30 -3.18 -8.56 5.49
C ASN A 30 -2.72 -9.06 6.87
N HIS A 31 -2.49 -10.37 7.00
CA HIS A 31 -2.04 -11.00 8.25
C HIS A 31 -0.63 -10.59 8.71
N LEU A 32 0.16 -9.95 7.83
CA LEU A 32 1.47 -9.36 8.16
C LEU A 32 1.35 -7.87 8.54
N ASN A 33 0.12 -7.38 8.71
CA ASN A 33 -0.19 -5.97 8.93
C ASN A 33 0.32 -5.04 7.80
N LEU A 34 0.39 -5.56 6.58
CA LEU A 34 0.76 -4.81 5.38
C LEU A 34 -0.49 -4.37 4.60
N PRO A 35 -0.50 -3.19 3.96
CA PRO A 35 -1.66 -2.72 3.19
C PRO A 35 -1.99 -3.68 2.04
N LYS A 36 -3.17 -4.30 2.09
CA LYS A 36 -3.71 -5.17 1.03
C LYS A 36 -4.50 -4.38 0.00
N LYS A 37 -5.34 -3.46 0.47
CA LYS A 37 -6.19 -2.62 -0.39
C LYS A 37 -6.31 -1.22 0.17
N VAL A 38 -6.18 -0.22 -0.69
CA VAL A 38 -6.39 1.19 -0.37
C VAL A 38 -7.54 1.70 -1.24
N THR A 39 -8.57 2.27 -0.64
CA THR A 39 -9.74 2.82 -1.35
C THR A 39 -9.89 4.28 -1.02
N PHE A 40 -9.91 5.13 -2.05
CA PHE A 40 -10.01 6.57 -1.90
C PHE A 40 -11.47 7.00 -1.96
N SER A 41 -12.09 7.27 -0.80
CA SER A 41 -13.51 7.66 -0.74
C SER A 41 -13.77 8.94 -1.53
N GLY A 42 -14.95 9.01 -2.16
CA GLY A 42 -15.31 10.09 -3.08
C GLY A 42 -14.69 9.95 -4.47
N THR A 43 -14.02 8.83 -4.78
CA THR A 43 -13.48 8.52 -6.10
C THR A 43 -13.71 7.04 -6.46
N ASN A 44 -13.56 6.70 -7.74
CA ASN A 44 -13.51 5.29 -8.20
C ASN A 44 -12.08 4.73 -8.17
N LYS A 45 -11.19 5.30 -7.35
CA LYS A 45 -9.78 4.91 -7.27
C LYS A 45 -9.52 3.94 -6.14
N PHE A 46 -8.80 2.86 -6.43
CA PHE A 46 -8.28 1.95 -5.42
C PHE A 46 -6.96 1.32 -5.85
N ILE A 47 -6.19 0.85 -4.87
CA ILE A 47 -4.92 0.16 -5.09
C ILE A 47 -4.96 -1.18 -4.37
N ASP A 48 -4.69 -2.25 -5.10
CA ASP A 48 -4.48 -3.59 -4.54
C ASP A 48 -3.00 -3.95 -4.55
N TYR A 49 -2.55 -4.59 -3.48
CA TYR A 49 -1.18 -5.07 -3.33
C TYR A 49 -1.16 -6.58 -3.14
N ILE A 50 -0.20 -7.24 -3.77
CA ILE A 50 0.10 -8.66 -3.57
C ILE A 50 1.51 -8.76 -3.01
N TYR A 51 1.65 -9.57 -1.96
CA TYR A 51 2.91 -9.85 -1.30
C TYR A 51 3.15 -11.36 -1.32
N ASP A 52 4.41 -11.77 -1.21
CA ASP A 52 4.74 -13.14 -0.85
C ASP A 52 4.51 -13.40 0.66
N ALA A 53 4.72 -14.65 1.08
CA ALA A 53 4.54 -15.07 2.47
C ALA A 53 5.51 -14.38 3.46
N THR A 54 6.61 -13.80 2.96
CA THR A 54 7.62 -13.09 3.77
C THR A 54 7.35 -11.58 3.84
N GLY A 55 6.36 -11.07 3.09
CA GLY A 55 6.01 -9.65 3.04
C GLY A 55 6.71 -8.86 1.93
N ILE A 56 7.41 -9.51 1.00
CA ILE A 56 7.97 -8.85 -0.18
C ILE A 56 6.81 -8.54 -1.15
N LYS A 57 6.71 -7.29 -1.57
CA LYS A 57 5.70 -6.86 -2.54
C LYS A 57 6.01 -7.45 -3.90
N LEU A 58 5.06 -8.18 -4.48
CA LEU A 58 5.15 -8.79 -5.81
C LEU A 58 4.41 -7.97 -6.87
N LYS A 59 3.29 -7.36 -6.49
CA LYS A 59 2.44 -6.59 -7.42
C LYS A 59 1.79 -5.39 -6.74
N LYS A 60 1.65 -4.32 -7.51
CA LYS A 60 0.75 -3.19 -7.24
C LYS A 60 -0.20 -3.05 -8.42
N LYS A 61 -1.51 -3.01 -8.17
CA LYS A 61 -2.52 -2.71 -9.18
C LYS A 61 -3.26 -1.43 -8.78
N VAL A 62 -3.14 -0.39 -9.59
CA VAL A 62 -3.91 0.85 -9.45
C VAL A 62 -5.10 0.77 -10.39
N THR A 63 -6.30 0.95 -9.85
CA THR A 63 -7.52 1.11 -10.63
C THR A 63 -8.03 2.52 -10.43
N ASP A 64 -8.24 3.24 -11.53
CA ASP A 64 -8.75 4.61 -11.56
C ASP A 64 -9.88 4.69 -12.58
N GLY A 65 -11.11 4.42 -12.12
CA GLY A 65 -12.26 4.25 -13.00
C GLY A 65 -12.05 3.04 -13.94
N THR A 66 -11.92 3.29 -15.23
CA THR A 66 -11.66 2.27 -16.27
C THR A 66 -10.17 2.02 -16.51
N SER A 67 -9.29 2.91 -16.03
CA SER A 67 -7.84 2.78 -16.22
C SER A 67 -7.25 1.84 -15.18
N ILE A 68 -6.51 0.83 -15.65
CA ILE A 68 -5.81 -0.13 -14.80
C ILE A 68 -4.31 -0.06 -15.11
N THR A 69 -3.50 0.21 -14.09
CA THR A 69 -2.04 0.17 -14.17
C THR A 69 -1.50 -0.88 -13.23
N GLU A 70 -0.74 -1.83 -13.76
CA GLU A 70 -0.09 -2.87 -12.96
C GLU A 70 1.43 -2.68 -12.94
N THR A 71 2.03 -2.83 -11.77
CA THR A 71 3.48 -2.83 -11.59
C THR A 71 3.88 -4.12 -10.90
N PHE A 72 4.78 -4.87 -11.54
CA PHE A 72 5.35 -6.11 -11.01
C PHE A 72 6.74 -5.82 -10.46
N TYR A 73 7.06 -6.41 -9.32
CA TYR A 73 8.35 -6.26 -8.67
C TYR A 73 9.09 -7.60 -8.75
N ALA A 74 10.33 -7.56 -9.24
CA ALA A 74 11.22 -8.71 -9.14
C ALA A 74 11.69 -8.83 -7.68
N PRO A 75 11.63 -10.01 -7.05
CA PRO A 75 12.28 -10.21 -5.77
C PRO A 75 13.78 -9.95 -5.95
N ALA A 76 14.38 -9.22 -5.01
CA ALA A 76 15.82 -9.03 -5.02
C ALA A 76 16.50 -10.41 -4.99
N SER A 77 17.25 -10.74 -6.03
CA SER A 77 17.97 -12.01 -6.09
C SER A 77 18.83 -12.15 -4.84
N PRO A 78 18.78 -13.30 -4.12
CA PRO A 78 19.72 -13.53 -3.03
C PRO A 78 21.12 -13.36 -3.59
N ARG A 79 21.93 -12.49 -3.00
CA ARG A 79 23.35 -12.35 -3.36
C ARG A 79 24.04 -13.68 -3.06
N ILE A 80 24.14 -14.56 -4.07
CA ILE A 80 24.98 -15.74 -4.00
C ILE A 80 26.43 -15.24 -4.06
N ARG A 81 27.09 -15.18 -2.90
CA ARG A 81 28.55 -15.04 -2.84
C ARG A 81 29.14 -16.40 -3.20
N TYR A 82 29.73 -16.52 -4.37
CA TYR A 82 30.65 -17.62 -4.65
C TYR A 82 31.80 -17.52 -3.65
N ARG A 83 31.85 -18.42 -2.67
CA ARG A 83 33.04 -18.61 -1.83
C ARG A 83 34.09 -19.24 -2.73
N SER A 84 35.08 -18.46 -3.17
CA SER A 84 36.28 -19.02 -3.78
C SER A 84 36.98 -19.90 -2.76
N PHE A 85 37.01 -21.21 -3.01
CA PHE A 85 37.89 -22.11 -2.28
C PHE A 85 39.25 -22.07 -2.98
N SER A 86 40.25 -21.48 -2.34
CA SER A 86 41.64 -21.62 -2.77
C SER A 86 42.13 -22.98 -2.27
N THR A 87 42.39 -23.92 -3.17
CA THR A 87 43.13 -25.13 -2.84
C THR A 87 44.62 -24.80 -2.88
N SER A 88 45.26 -24.73 -1.71
CA SER A 88 46.72 -24.73 -1.62
C SER A 88 47.22 -26.16 -1.79
N GLY A 89 47.86 -26.46 -2.92
CA GLY A 89 48.36 -27.81 -3.18
C GLY A 89 49.46 -27.86 -4.21
N GLY A 90 50.68 -27.54 -3.78
CA GLY A 90 51.92 -28.17 -4.26
C GLY A 90 52.44 -27.81 -5.65
N LYS A 91 53.51 -27.00 -5.71
CA LYS A 91 54.46 -27.07 -6.82
C LYS A 91 55.17 -28.43 -6.77
N SER A 92 55.14 -29.19 -7.86
CA SER A 92 56.21 -30.13 -8.20
C SER A 92 56.92 -29.61 -9.44
N LYS A 93 58.17 -29.16 -9.24
CA LYS A 93 59.15 -28.89 -10.30
C LYS A 93 59.87 -30.19 -10.68
N GLN A 94 60.40 -30.15 -11.91
CA GLN A 94 61.26 -31.11 -12.63
C GLN A 94 60.51 -32.20 -13.38
#